data_AF-A0A914HJH8-F1
#
_entry.id   AF-A0A914HJH8-F1
#
_cell.length_a   1.000
_cell.length_b   1.000
_cell.length_c   1.000
_cell.angle_alpha   90.00
_cell.angle_beta   90.00
_cell.angle_gamma   90.00
#
_symmetry.space_group_name_H-M   'P 1'
#
loop_
_entity.id
_entity.type
_entity.pdbx_description
1 polymer ?
#
loop_
_entity_poly.entity_id
_entity_poly.type
_entity_poly.pdbx_seq_one_letter_code
_entity_poly.pdbx_strand_id
1 'polypeptide(L)'
;MDCISIAQSIGPQNVLVSSSLWIQLTDFAPFKPALLPFDNPSDFTFFFDTDRRRHCYLAPERFRDSEELEARASAVAGDFPNFYECLTEAMDIFAMGCLLVELLSDGRQIAFNLPQAIDYKNADEHTAKFFLKRLLSAVPDTEFRPLIAIMLFVERDNYMALLRDEDAANFVLFINIICAALRSCCSLTAKMDALSLLHQISKISTPVIIFERIVPYLAHSISDHFPLVRAEAILILCDILSTCANSIPPDECRLLIARWTQMMAEQKRRNKEARERRKAAAKCGGRY
;
A
#
# COMPACT_ATOMS: atom_id res chain seq x y z
N MET A 1 15.93 -12.45 1.64
CA MET A 1 15.96 -11.46 2.74
C MET A 1 15.56 -10.15 2.10
N ASP A 2 14.25 -9.95 1.99
CA ASP A 2 13.67 -8.75 1.42
C ASP A 2 13.67 -7.68 2.51
N CYS A 3 14.80 -7.00 2.69
CA CYS A 3 14.83 -5.78 3.49
C CYS A 3 14.14 -4.69 2.69
N ILE A 4 12.83 -4.53 2.89
CA ILE A 4 12.19 -3.24 2.70
C ILE A 4 13.00 -2.28 3.57
N SER A 5 13.84 -1.47 2.93
CA SER A 5 14.66 -0.49 3.64
C SER A 5 13.70 0.58 4.14
N ILE A 6 13.44 0.62 5.45
CA ILE A 6 12.63 1.66 6.08
C ILE A 6 13.32 2.98 5.80
N ALA A 7 12.61 3.94 5.21
CA ALA A 7 13.19 5.17 4.69
C ALA A 7 13.64 6.13 5.81
N GLN A 8 13.22 5.91 7.05
CA GLN A 8 13.53 6.65 8.29
C GLN A 8 13.03 8.10 8.32
N SER A 9 12.83 8.73 7.16
CA SER A 9 12.36 10.08 6.97
C SER A 9 11.82 10.25 5.55
N ILE A 10 10.49 10.16 5.39
CA ILE A 10 9.82 10.49 4.13
C ILE A 10 9.26 11.91 4.25
N GLY A 11 9.59 12.76 3.29
CA GLY A 11 9.07 14.13 3.18
C GLY A 11 9.24 14.64 1.74
N PRO A 12 8.60 15.76 1.36
CA PRO A 12 8.64 16.29 -0.01
C PRO A 12 10.06 16.47 -0.56
N GLN A 13 11.01 16.86 0.30
CA GLN A 13 12.42 17.03 -0.04
C GLN A 13 13.12 15.74 -0.47
N ASN A 14 12.59 14.58 -0.08
CA ASN A 14 13.15 13.26 -0.36
C ASN A 14 12.45 12.58 -1.55
N VAL A 15 11.50 13.26 -2.18
CA VAL A 15 10.72 12.75 -3.33
C VAL A 15 11.18 13.47 -4.59
N LEU A 16 11.87 12.75 -5.48
CA LEU A 16 12.34 13.27 -6.75
C LEU A 16 11.44 12.83 -7.90
N VAL A 17 11.31 13.67 -8.92
CA VAL A 17 10.60 13.37 -10.16
C VAL A 17 11.58 13.40 -11.33
N SER A 18 11.70 12.28 -12.04
CA SER A 18 12.51 12.20 -13.26
C SER A 18 11.84 12.90 -14.45
N SER A 19 12.60 13.14 -15.53
CA SER A 19 12.06 13.68 -16.80
C SER A 19 10.99 12.78 -17.44
N SER A 20 10.98 11.51 -17.06
CA SER A 20 9.99 10.50 -17.46
C SER A 20 8.81 10.40 -16.48
N LEU A 21 8.66 11.36 -15.56
CA LEU A 21 7.61 11.42 -14.54
C LEU A 21 7.59 10.24 -13.56
N TRP A 22 8.69 9.48 -13.47
CA TRP A 22 8.86 8.51 -12.40
C TRP A 22 9.22 9.21 -11.10
N ILE A 23 8.56 8.79 -10.03
CA ILE A 23 8.83 9.21 -8.66
C ILE A 23 9.91 8.30 -8.08
N GLN A 24 10.90 8.89 -7.40
CA GLN A 24 11.98 8.18 -6.73
C GLN A 24 12.13 8.72 -5.30
N LEU A 25 12.22 7.81 -4.34
CA LEU A 25 12.59 8.16 -2.96
C LEU A 25 14.11 8.24 -2.85
N THR A 26 14.57 9.23 -2.10
CA THR A 26 15.99 9.51 -1.87
C THR A 26 16.28 9.78 -0.39
N ASP A 27 17.55 9.95 -0.03
CA ASP A 27 18.00 10.25 1.33
C ASP A 27 17.63 9.19 2.39
N PHE A 28 17.94 7.92 2.08
CA PHE A 28 18.00 6.86 3.08
C PHE A 28 19.18 7.16 4.01
N ALA A 29 18.89 7.85 5.12
CA ALA A 29 19.88 8.49 5.99
C ALA A 29 20.09 7.69 7.29
N PRO A 30 20.95 6.65 7.27
CA PRO A 30 21.09 5.65 8.34
C PRO A 30 21.52 6.20 9.71
N PHE A 31 21.96 7.46 9.75
CA PHE A 31 22.43 8.17 10.92
C PHE A 31 21.32 8.94 11.65
N LYS A 32 20.11 9.02 11.09
CA LYS A 32 18.97 9.69 11.73
C LYS A 32 18.43 8.83 12.88
N PRO A 33 18.22 9.39 14.09
CA PRO A 33 17.80 8.59 15.23
C PRO A 33 16.37 8.08 15.10
N ALA A 34 16.13 6.79 15.36
CA ALA A 34 14.81 6.17 15.35
C ALA A 34 13.84 6.82 16.35
N LEU A 35 14.27 7.01 17.60
CA LEU A 35 13.46 7.57 18.67
C LEU A 35 13.95 8.96 19.06
N LEU A 36 13.02 9.83 19.43
CA LEU A 36 13.25 11.23 19.79
C LEU A 36 12.56 11.56 21.13
N PRO A 37 13.16 12.42 21.97
CA PRO A 37 12.47 12.95 23.13
C PRO A 37 11.36 13.93 22.72
N PHE A 38 10.20 13.90 23.38
CA PHE A 38 9.13 14.87 23.09
C PHE A 38 9.32 16.22 23.80
N ASP A 39 10.08 16.27 24.89
CA ASP A 39 10.34 17.46 25.72
C ASP A 39 11.50 18.32 25.19
N ASN A 40 12.35 17.75 24.32
CA ASN A 40 13.48 18.44 23.71
C ASN A 40 13.43 18.36 22.17
N PRO A 41 13.08 19.44 21.45
CA PRO A 41 12.97 19.42 19.99
C PRO A 41 14.32 19.54 19.26
N SER A 42 15.45 19.55 19.96
CA SER A 42 16.78 19.81 19.37
C SER A 42 17.14 18.77 18.30
N ASP A 43 16.97 17.49 18.60
CA ASP A 43 17.27 16.40 17.66
C ASP A 43 16.31 16.40 16.48
N PHE A 44 15.02 16.70 16.72
CA PHE A 44 14.06 16.89 15.64
C PHE A 44 14.51 18.02 14.69
N THR A 45 14.89 19.16 15.27
CA THR A 45 15.30 20.34 14.52
C THR A 45 16.57 20.07 13.70
N PHE A 46 17.52 19.34 14.28
CA PHE A 46 18.80 19.05 13.65
C PHE A 46 18.67 18.03 12.51
N PHE A 47 17.95 16.92 12.72
CA PHE A 47 17.91 15.80 11.77
C PHE A 47 16.73 15.85 10.78
N PHE A 48 15.61 16.46 11.16
CA PHE A 48 14.34 16.31 10.43
C PHE A 48 13.69 17.64 9.99
N ASP A 49 14.06 18.78 10.59
CA ASP A 49 13.59 20.13 10.20
C ASP A 49 14.71 20.95 9.53
N THR A 50 15.48 20.33 8.63
CA THR A 50 16.61 20.99 7.96
C THR A 50 16.19 22.20 7.11
N ASP A 51 14.96 22.19 6.58
CA ASP A 51 14.40 23.29 5.80
C ASP A 51 13.73 24.38 6.66
N ARG A 52 13.65 24.16 7.99
CA ARG A 52 13.08 25.04 9.00
C ARG A 52 11.62 25.44 8.74
N ARG A 53 10.88 24.61 8.01
CA ARG A 53 9.44 24.80 7.77
C ARG A 53 8.60 24.32 8.94
N ARG A 54 9.20 23.60 9.90
CA ARG A 54 8.54 23.02 11.08
C ARG A 54 7.46 22.01 10.72
N HIS A 55 7.59 21.36 9.56
CA HIS A 55 6.72 20.27 9.14
C HIS A 55 7.17 18.98 9.81
N CYS A 56 6.22 18.18 10.30
CA CYS A 56 6.50 16.89 10.93
C CYS A 56 5.86 15.77 10.12
N TYR A 57 6.69 14.99 9.44
CA TYR A 57 6.30 13.74 8.78
C TYR A 57 6.65 12.51 9.62
N LEU A 58 7.19 12.71 10.84
CA LEU A 58 7.60 11.60 11.69
C LEU A 58 6.39 11.01 12.39
N ALA A 59 6.33 9.68 12.38
CA ALA A 59 5.28 8.93 13.04
C ALA A 59 5.28 9.19 14.55
N PRO A 60 4.11 9.38 15.19
CA PRO A 60 4.04 9.86 16.56
C PRO A 60 4.67 8.90 17.59
N GLU A 61 4.68 7.60 17.32
CA GLU A 61 5.30 6.56 18.17
C GLU A 61 6.82 6.67 18.27
N ARG A 62 7.46 7.47 17.40
CA ARG A 62 8.89 7.78 17.45
C ARG A 62 9.24 8.74 18.59
N PHE A 63 8.27 9.51 19.10
CA PHE A 63 8.48 10.40 20.22
C PHE A 63 8.28 9.66 21.55
N ARG A 64 9.18 9.80 22.51
CA ARG A 64 9.17 9.07 23.79
C ARG A 64 9.63 9.97 24.95
N ASP A 65 9.40 9.53 26.18
CA ASP A 65 9.93 10.19 27.37
C ASP A 65 11.46 10.12 27.39
N SER A 66 12.11 11.22 27.76
CA SER A 66 13.58 11.27 27.89
C SER A 66 14.11 10.21 28.87
N GLU A 67 13.40 9.97 29.98
CA GLU A 67 13.74 8.92 30.96
C GLU A 67 13.69 7.51 30.34
N GLU A 68 12.70 7.23 29.48
CA GLU A 68 12.61 5.94 28.77
C GLU A 68 13.78 5.77 27.79
N LEU A 69 14.17 6.83 27.09
CA LEU A 69 15.32 6.81 26.17
C LEU A 69 16.63 6.56 26.93
N GLU A 70 16.85 7.25 28.05
CA GLU A 70 18.05 7.10 28.86
C GLU A 70 18.15 5.70 29.48
N ALA A 71 17.04 5.15 29.96
CA ALA A 71 16.98 3.78 30.46
C ALA A 71 17.35 2.76 29.39
N ARG A 72 16.87 2.96 28.14
CA ARG A 72 17.22 2.10 27.00
C ARG A 72 18.68 2.26 26.58
N ALA A 73 19.17 3.49 26.49
CA ALA A 73 20.57 3.75 26.17
C ALA A 73 21.52 3.11 27.20
N SER A 74 21.13 3.10 28.47
CA SER A 74 21.89 2.48 29.56
C SER A 74 21.85 0.94 29.51
N ALA A 75 20.79 0.34 28.95
CA ALA A 75 20.67 -1.11 28.79
C ALA A 75 21.54 -1.66 27.64
N VAL A 76 21.84 -0.85 26.62
CA VAL A 76 22.67 -1.22 25.45
C VAL A 76 24.14 -0.90 25.70
N ALA A 77 24.65 -1.26 26.87
CA ALA A 77 26.03 -0.97 27.27
C ALA A 77 27.06 -1.64 26.34
N GLY A 78 27.69 -0.87 25.46
CA GLY A 78 28.95 -1.23 24.79
C GLY A 78 28.92 -1.38 23.27
N ASP A 79 27.76 -1.38 22.62
CA ASP A 79 27.64 -1.35 21.15
C ASP A 79 27.26 0.05 20.66
N PHE A 80 27.66 0.38 19.42
CA PHE A 80 27.23 1.62 18.76
C PHE A 80 25.70 1.76 18.87
N PRO A 81 25.17 2.96 19.19
CA PRO A 81 23.72 3.15 19.32
C PRO A 81 23.06 2.70 18.02
N ASN A 82 22.21 1.68 18.12
CA ASN A 82 21.54 1.13 16.96
C ASN A 82 20.43 2.09 16.54
N PHE A 83 20.76 3.03 15.66
CA PHE A 83 19.84 4.06 15.16
C PHE A 83 18.58 3.49 14.46
N TYR A 84 18.54 2.18 14.20
CA TYR A 84 17.43 1.49 13.56
C TYR A 84 16.50 0.76 14.53
N GLU A 85 16.89 0.63 15.80
CA GLU A 85 16.09 -0.13 16.75
C GLU A 85 14.70 0.52 16.88
N CYS A 86 13.65 -0.31 16.78
CA CYS A 86 12.24 0.09 16.80
C CYS A 86 11.67 0.80 15.56
N LEU A 87 12.38 0.90 14.44
CA LEU A 87 11.75 1.32 13.19
C LEU A 87 10.75 0.27 12.71
N THR A 88 9.57 0.71 12.27
CA THR A 88 8.53 -0.15 11.70
C THR A 88 8.06 0.39 10.36
N GLU A 89 7.51 -0.46 9.52
CA GLU A 89 6.94 -0.09 8.22
C GLU A 89 5.74 0.86 8.38
N ALA A 90 5.03 0.77 9.52
CA ALA A 90 3.93 1.67 9.88
C ALA A 90 4.39 3.14 9.93
N MET A 91 5.64 3.40 10.35
CA MET A 91 6.18 4.76 10.41
C MET A 91 6.29 5.41 9.03
N ASP A 92 6.71 4.63 8.03
CA ASP A 92 6.78 5.10 6.64
C ASP A 92 5.37 5.29 6.05
N ILE A 93 4.42 4.43 6.42
CA ILE A 93 3.00 4.58 6.03
C ILE A 93 2.45 5.90 6.58
N PHE A 94 2.69 6.22 7.85
CA PHE A 94 2.29 7.49 8.45
C PHE A 94 2.92 8.69 7.73
N ALA A 95 4.23 8.63 7.48
CA ALA A 95 4.95 9.70 6.80
C ALA A 95 4.43 9.93 5.37
N MET A 96 4.12 8.86 4.63
CA MET A 96 3.47 8.95 3.32
C MET A 96 2.06 9.56 3.43
N GLY A 97 1.29 9.26 4.48
CA GLY A 97 -0.01 9.90 4.72
C GLY A 97 0.13 11.41 4.89
N CYS A 98 1.15 11.86 5.63
CA CYS A 98 1.46 13.28 5.80
C CYS A 98 1.83 13.96 4.48
N LEU A 99 2.66 13.28 3.68
CA LEU A 99 3.07 13.74 2.35
C LEU A 99 1.86 13.87 1.40
N LEU A 100 0.95 12.89 1.41
CA LEU A 100 -0.24 12.92 0.53
C LEU A 100 -1.19 14.07 0.86
N VAL A 101 -1.36 14.42 2.14
CA VAL A 101 -2.13 15.62 2.53
C VAL A 101 -1.54 16.86 1.86
N GLU A 102 -0.22 17.03 1.94
CA GLU A 102 0.44 18.20 1.36
C GLU A 102 0.35 18.22 -0.17
N LEU A 103 0.64 17.09 -0.81
CA LEU A 103 0.61 16.98 -2.27
C LEU A 103 -0.79 17.22 -2.84
N LEU A 104 -1.82 16.59 -2.27
CA LEU A 104 -3.20 16.71 -2.75
C LEU A 104 -3.84 18.04 -2.38
N SER A 105 -3.25 18.81 -1.47
CA SER A 105 -3.68 20.16 -1.13
C SER A 105 -2.84 21.26 -1.82
N ASP A 106 -2.08 20.94 -2.87
CA ASP A 106 -1.17 21.88 -3.57
C ASP A 106 -0.20 22.62 -2.61
N GLY A 107 0.24 21.94 -1.54
CA GLY A 107 1.10 22.52 -0.50
C GLY A 107 0.42 23.52 0.45
N ARG A 108 -0.91 23.71 0.37
CA ARG A 108 -1.65 24.66 1.22
C ARG A 108 -1.94 24.14 2.62
N GLN A 109 -1.98 22.83 2.78
CA GLN A 109 -2.27 22.15 4.05
C GLN A 109 -1.16 21.16 4.35
N ILE A 110 -0.68 21.15 5.58
CA ILE A 110 0.20 20.10 6.10
C ILE A 110 -0.56 19.23 7.09
N ALA A 111 -0.13 17.98 7.28
CA ALA A 111 -0.73 17.10 8.26
C ALA A 111 -0.41 17.52 9.69
N PHE A 112 0.88 17.68 10.01
CA PHE A 112 1.34 17.98 11.37
C PHE A 112 2.57 18.90 11.37
N ASN A 113 2.64 19.76 12.37
CA ASN A 113 3.91 20.23 12.94
C ASN A 113 4.27 19.40 14.18
N LEU A 114 5.47 19.58 14.74
CA LEU A 114 5.94 18.78 15.88
C LEU A 114 4.97 18.81 17.09
N PRO A 115 4.53 19.99 17.61
CA PRO A 115 3.55 20.03 18.69
C PRO A 115 2.25 19.29 18.36
N GLN A 116 1.72 19.46 17.16
CA GLN A 116 0.50 18.77 16.72
C GLN A 116 0.68 17.25 16.66
N ALA A 117 1.86 16.76 16.24
CA ALA A 117 2.15 15.33 16.22
C ALA A 117 2.20 14.74 17.64
N ILE A 118 2.77 15.48 18.60
CA ILE A 118 2.80 15.09 20.02
C ILE A 118 1.39 15.12 20.63
N ASP A 119 0.62 16.18 20.38
CA ASP A 119 -0.79 16.27 20.81
C ASP A 119 -1.62 15.12 20.22
N TYR A 120 -1.41 14.83 18.93
CA TYR A 120 -2.07 13.74 18.24
C TYR A 120 -1.69 12.39 18.83
N LYS A 121 -0.42 12.15 19.17
CA LYS A 121 0.03 10.93 19.86
C LYS A 121 -0.74 10.69 21.17
N ASN A 122 -0.86 11.75 21.97
CA ASN A 122 -1.42 11.69 23.32
C ASN A 122 -2.95 11.78 23.34
N ALA A 123 -3.58 12.12 22.21
CA ALA A 123 -5.02 12.21 22.09
C ALA A 123 -5.69 10.83 22.20
N ASP A 124 -6.84 10.81 22.87
CA ASP A 124 -7.75 9.67 22.81
C ASP A 124 -8.25 9.44 21.37
N GLU A 125 -8.77 8.23 21.12
CA GLU A 125 -9.23 7.83 19.80
C GLU A 125 -10.29 8.77 19.19
N HIS A 126 -11.22 9.29 20.00
CA HIS A 126 -12.27 10.18 19.52
C HIS A 126 -11.70 11.54 19.09
N THR A 127 -10.82 12.12 19.92
CA THR A 127 -10.14 13.38 19.62
C THR A 127 -9.25 13.27 18.37
N ALA A 128 -8.51 12.17 18.23
CA ALA A 128 -7.68 11.88 17.06
C ALA A 128 -8.52 11.77 15.78
N LYS A 129 -9.64 11.03 15.81
CA LYS A 129 -10.58 10.92 14.68
C LYS A 129 -11.16 12.28 14.29
N PHE A 130 -11.55 13.09 15.27
CA PHE A 130 -12.07 14.43 15.01
C PHE A 130 -11.03 15.34 14.36
N PHE A 131 -9.77 15.29 14.84
CA PHE A 131 -8.66 16.01 14.23
C PHE A 131 -8.45 15.60 12.76
N LEU A 132 -8.35 14.29 12.49
CA LEU A 132 -8.17 13.79 11.12
C LEU A 132 -9.33 14.17 10.20
N LYS A 133 -10.57 14.09 10.68
CA LYS A 133 -11.75 14.51 9.90
C LYS A 133 -11.66 15.98 9.50
N ARG A 134 -11.20 16.86 10.40
CA ARG A 134 -10.99 18.27 10.10
C ARG A 134 -9.84 18.46 9.11
N LEU A 135 -8.72 17.79 9.33
CA LEU A 135 -7.54 17.85 8.46
C LEU A 135 -7.90 17.45 7.02
N LEU A 136 -8.57 16.31 6.86
CA LEU A 136 -8.93 15.75 5.57
C LEU A 136 -10.03 16.53 4.84
N SER A 137 -10.78 17.38 5.54
CA SER A 137 -11.75 18.27 4.87
C SER A 137 -11.09 19.29 3.94
N ALA A 138 -9.80 19.59 4.16
CA ALA A 138 -8.98 20.46 3.31
C ALA A 138 -8.41 19.76 2.06
N VAL A 139 -8.47 18.42 1.99
CA VAL A 139 -8.04 17.65 0.81
C VAL A 139 -9.17 17.68 -0.23
N PRO A 140 -9.00 18.29 -1.41
CA PRO A 140 -10.08 18.42 -2.41
C PRO A 140 -10.61 17.08 -2.91
N ASP A 141 -9.70 16.14 -3.19
CA ASP A 141 -10.02 14.84 -3.77
C ASP A 141 -10.55 13.88 -2.70
N THR A 142 -11.89 13.78 -2.65
CA THR A 142 -12.61 13.03 -1.62
C THR A 142 -12.30 11.54 -1.60
N GLU A 143 -11.94 10.97 -2.75
CA GLU A 143 -11.62 9.55 -2.92
C GLU A 143 -10.35 9.12 -2.19
N PHE A 144 -9.40 10.04 -1.97
CA PHE A 144 -8.15 9.74 -1.28
C PHE A 144 -8.22 9.95 0.23
N ARG A 145 -9.21 10.71 0.74
CA ARG A 145 -9.34 10.98 2.18
C ARG A 145 -9.42 9.70 3.02
N PRO A 146 -10.18 8.66 2.63
CA PRO A 146 -10.25 7.42 3.38
C PRO A 146 -8.87 6.71 3.46
N LEU A 147 -8.12 6.66 2.36
CA LEU A 147 -6.75 6.14 2.32
C LEU A 147 -5.82 6.90 3.26
N ILE A 148 -5.82 8.23 3.17
CA ILE A 148 -4.96 9.07 4.00
C ILE A 148 -5.34 8.92 5.48
N ALA A 149 -6.63 8.79 5.80
CA ALA A 149 -7.10 8.55 7.17
C ALA A 149 -6.50 7.27 7.74
N ILE A 150 -6.47 6.18 6.98
CA ILE A 150 -5.86 4.91 7.40
C ILE A 150 -4.36 5.09 7.62
N MET A 151 -3.68 5.75 6.68
CA MET A 151 -2.23 5.95 6.75
C MET A 151 -1.84 6.77 7.99
N LEU A 152 -2.61 7.80 8.33
CA LEU A 152 -2.39 8.65 9.49
C LEU A 152 -2.88 8.06 10.82
N PHE A 153 -3.53 6.89 10.81
CA PHE A 153 -4.06 6.22 12.00
C PHE A 153 -3.40 4.85 12.21
N VAL A 154 -2.41 4.49 11.37
CA VAL A 154 -1.80 3.16 11.28
C VAL A 154 -1.16 2.70 12.58
N GLU A 155 -0.66 3.62 13.41
CA GLU A 155 -0.01 3.29 14.68
C GLU A 155 -0.98 2.96 15.82
N ARG A 156 -2.30 3.14 15.64
CA ARG A 156 -3.30 2.93 16.70
C ARG A 156 -3.91 1.54 16.63
N ASP A 157 -4.02 0.85 17.78
CA ASP A 157 -4.43 -0.57 17.89
C ASP A 157 -5.74 -0.92 17.16
N ASN A 158 -6.66 0.05 17.02
CA ASN A 158 -7.97 -0.12 16.38
C ASN A 158 -8.08 0.45 14.96
N TYR A 159 -6.98 0.69 14.24
CA TYR A 159 -7.06 1.23 12.87
C TYR A 159 -7.91 0.37 11.92
N MET A 160 -7.89 -0.95 12.11
CA MET A 160 -8.74 -1.90 11.37
C MET A 160 -10.24 -1.71 11.66
N ALA A 161 -10.61 -1.15 12.83
CA ALA A 161 -11.99 -0.80 13.12
C ALA A 161 -12.44 0.48 12.41
N LEU A 162 -11.51 1.41 12.14
CA LEU A 162 -11.76 2.61 11.35
C LEU A 162 -12.02 2.29 9.87
N LEU A 163 -11.41 1.22 9.35
CA LEU A 163 -11.73 0.70 8.01
C LEU A 163 -13.23 0.38 7.89
N ARG A 164 -13.83 -0.18 8.94
CA ARG A 164 -15.18 -0.76 8.92
C ARG A 164 -16.31 0.21 8.60
N ASP A 165 -16.15 1.50 8.92
CA ASP A 165 -17.18 2.51 8.65
C ASP A 165 -17.13 3.05 7.20
N GLU A 166 -16.01 2.88 6.49
CA GLU A 166 -15.75 3.39 5.13
C GLU A 166 -15.26 2.27 4.17
N ASP A 167 -15.43 1.00 4.56
CA ASP A 167 -14.79 -0.21 3.99
C ASP A 167 -14.79 -0.21 2.46
N ALA A 168 -15.94 0.12 1.86
CA ALA A 168 -16.09 0.01 0.42
C ALA A 168 -15.21 1.00 -0.35
N ALA A 169 -15.13 2.26 0.08
CA ALA A 169 -14.37 3.28 -0.63
C ALA A 169 -12.86 3.02 -0.52
N ASN A 170 -12.42 2.64 0.68
CA ASN A 170 -11.03 2.30 0.99
C ASN A 170 -10.51 1.17 0.11
N PHE A 171 -11.18 0.01 0.16
CA PHE A 171 -10.73 -1.15 -0.61
C PHE A 171 -10.83 -0.93 -2.10
N VAL A 172 -11.86 -0.21 -2.58
CA VAL A 172 -12.00 0.09 -4.01
C VAL A 172 -10.81 0.90 -4.53
N LEU A 173 -10.30 1.88 -3.77
CA LEU A 173 -9.14 2.64 -4.21
C LEU A 173 -7.89 1.75 -4.30
N PHE A 174 -7.58 0.98 -3.26
CA PHE A 174 -6.45 0.05 -3.26
C PHE A 174 -6.55 -0.97 -4.40
N ILE A 175 -7.73 -1.57 -4.58
CA ILE A 175 -7.99 -2.51 -5.66
C ILE A 175 -7.72 -1.82 -7.00
N ASN A 176 -8.27 -0.63 -7.25
CA ASN A 176 -8.06 0.10 -8.51
C ASN A 176 -6.57 0.38 -8.78
N ILE A 177 -5.80 0.77 -7.77
CA ILE A 177 -4.35 1.03 -7.90
C ILE A 177 -3.61 -0.27 -8.25
N ILE A 178 -3.83 -1.34 -7.49
CA ILE A 178 -3.18 -2.65 -7.72
C ILE A 178 -3.55 -3.19 -9.10
N CYS A 179 -4.83 -3.07 -9.46
CA CYS A 179 -5.38 -3.44 -10.75
C CYS A 179 -4.78 -2.64 -11.92
N ALA A 180 -4.55 -1.34 -11.74
CA ALA A 180 -3.88 -0.50 -12.73
C ALA A 180 -2.41 -0.91 -12.89
N ALA A 181 -1.71 -1.15 -11.77
CA ALA A 181 -0.33 -1.63 -11.76
C ALA A 181 -0.20 -2.99 -12.46
N LEU A 182 -1.08 -3.96 -12.16
CA LEU A 182 -1.09 -5.28 -12.78
C LEU A 182 -1.17 -5.24 -14.32
N ARG A 183 -1.90 -4.27 -14.89
CA ARG A 183 -2.03 -4.12 -16.35
C ARG A 183 -0.75 -3.64 -17.01
N SER A 184 0.03 -2.80 -16.34
CA SER A 184 1.25 -2.19 -16.88
C SER A 184 2.53 -2.90 -16.44
N CYS A 185 2.46 -3.74 -15.39
CA CYS A 185 3.62 -4.48 -14.90
C CYS A 185 4.15 -5.48 -15.92
N CYS A 186 5.46 -5.44 -16.17
CA CYS A 186 6.16 -6.42 -17.00
C CYS A 186 6.89 -7.51 -16.18
N SER A 187 7.08 -7.29 -14.88
CA SER A 187 7.78 -8.23 -14.00
C SER A 187 6.86 -9.33 -13.49
N LEU A 188 7.35 -10.57 -13.50
CA LEU A 188 6.68 -11.71 -12.86
C LEU A 188 6.49 -11.48 -11.36
N THR A 189 7.53 -11.03 -10.65
CA THR A 189 7.48 -10.86 -9.18
C THR A 189 6.40 -9.85 -8.79
N ALA A 190 6.44 -8.66 -9.39
CA ALA A 190 5.45 -7.61 -9.13
C ALA A 190 4.01 -8.07 -9.43
N LYS A 191 3.80 -8.89 -10.48
CA LYS A 191 2.48 -9.47 -10.75
C LYS A 191 2.05 -10.46 -9.68
N MET A 192 2.95 -11.32 -9.22
CA MET A 192 2.66 -12.28 -8.14
C MET A 192 2.34 -11.56 -6.84
N ASP A 193 3.12 -10.53 -6.48
CA ASP A 193 2.88 -9.72 -5.28
C ASP A 193 1.53 -9.02 -5.36
N ALA A 194 1.21 -8.43 -6.52
CA ALA A 194 -0.07 -7.77 -6.73
C ALA A 194 -1.26 -8.75 -6.70
N LEU A 195 -1.13 -9.96 -7.24
CA LEU A 195 -2.15 -11.01 -7.10
C LEU A 195 -2.32 -11.43 -5.63
N SER A 196 -1.23 -11.59 -4.89
CA SER A 196 -1.26 -11.91 -3.46
C SER A 196 -1.98 -10.82 -2.67
N LEU A 197 -1.69 -9.54 -2.94
CA LEU A 197 -2.37 -8.40 -2.32
C LEU A 197 -3.88 -8.39 -2.62
N LEU A 198 -4.27 -8.60 -3.88
CA LEU A 198 -5.69 -8.71 -4.25
C LEU A 198 -6.39 -9.85 -3.50
N HIS A 199 -5.71 -10.98 -3.29
CA HIS A 199 -6.25 -12.10 -2.52
C HIS A 199 -6.44 -11.73 -1.05
N GLN A 200 -5.47 -11.09 -0.40
CA GLN A 200 -5.64 -10.63 0.98
C GLN A 200 -6.78 -9.62 1.12
N ILE A 201 -6.89 -8.67 0.19
CA ILE A 201 -8.00 -7.70 0.16
C ILE A 201 -9.35 -8.40 -0.03
N SER A 202 -9.42 -9.45 -0.84
CA SER A 202 -10.67 -10.20 -1.03
C SER A 202 -11.19 -10.86 0.26
N LYS A 203 -10.31 -11.20 1.21
CA LYS A 203 -10.71 -11.81 2.49
C LYS A 203 -11.40 -10.82 3.45
N ILE A 204 -11.19 -9.53 3.23
CA ILE A 204 -11.74 -8.44 4.06
C ILE A 204 -12.76 -7.57 3.31
N SER A 205 -13.04 -7.88 2.05
CA SER A 205 -13.98 -7.12 1.20
C SER A 205 -15.37 -7.75 1.18
N THR A 206 -16.40 -6.94 0.86
CA THR A 206 -17.75 -7.46 0.65
C THR A 206 -17.85 -8.25 -0.67
N PRO A 207 -18.77 -9.22 -0.79
CA PRO A 207 -18.96 -9.99 -2.03
C PRO A 207 -19.14 -9.10 -3.27
N VAL A 208 -19.89 -8.00 -3.16
CA VAL A 208 -20.11 -7.04 -4.25
C VAL A 208 -18.78 -6.47 -4.76
N ILE A 209 -17.90 -6.00 -3.87
CA ILE A 209 -16.60 -5.44 -4.27
C ILE A 209 -15.72 -6.51 -4.93
N ILE A 210 -15.73 -7.72 -4.37
CA ILE A 210 -14.94 -8.83 -4.90
C ILE A 210 -15.34 -9.13 -6.35
N PHE A 211 -16.64 -9.26 -6.63
CA PHE A 211 -17.14 -9.64 -7.94
C PHE A 211 -17.11 -8.49 -8.97
N GLU A 212 -17.37 -7.24 -8.56
CA GLU A 212 -17.31 -6.10 -9.47
C GLU A 212 -15.87 -5.67 -9.79
N ARG A 213 -14.94 -5.82 -8.84
CA ARG A 213 -13.61 -5.18 -8.91
C ARG A 213 -12.43 -6.13 -8.89
N ILE A 214 -12.49 -7.28 -8.22
CA ILE A 214 -11.33 -8.20 -8.12
C ILE A 214 -11.43 -9.31 -9.17
N VAL A 215 -12.57 -10.00 -9.22
CA VAL A 215 -12.81 -11.14 -10.11
C VAL A 215 -12.56 -10.82 -11.60
N PRO A 216 -12.96 -9.66 -12.16
CA PRO A 216 -12.69 -9.33 -13.56
C PRO A 216 -11.19 -9.30 -13.89
N TYR A 217 -10.35 -8.93 -12.92
CA TYR A 217 -8.91 -8.84 -13.09
C TYR A 217 -8.22 -10.18 -12.94
N LEU A 218 -8.64 -10.97 -11.96
CA LEU A 218 -8.18 -12.35 -11.83
C LEU A 218 -8.54 -13.14 -13.09
N ALA A 219 -9.76 -12.98 -13.62
CA ALA A 219 -10.18 -13.58 -14.88
C ALA A 219 -9.26 -13.15 -16.04
N HIS A 220 -8.98 -11.85 -16.17
CA HIS A 220 -8.02 -11.38 -17.19
C HIS A 220 -6.62 -12.01 -17.02
N SER A 221 -6.16 -12.18 -15.78
CA SER A 221 -4.85 -12.75 -15.42
C SER A 221 -4.73 -14.24 -15.76
N ILE A 222 -5.85 -14.97 -15.94
CA ILE A 222 -5.83 -16.36 -16.46
C ILE A 222 -5.26 -16.41 -17.89
N SER A 223 -5.27 -15.30 -18.63
CA SER A 223 -4.70 -15.21 -19.97
C SER A 223 -3.29 -14.59 -20.01
N ASP A 224 -2.65 -14.41 -18.85
CA ASP A 224 -1.32 -13.79 -18.75
C ASP A 224 -0.23 -14.59 -19.48
N HIS A 225 0.82 -13.90 -19.91
CA HIS A 225 1.98 -14.50 -20.56
C HIS A 225 2.69 -15.51 -19.64
N PHE A 226 2.83 -15.19 -18.35
CA PHE A 226 3.53 -16.02 -17.39
C PHE A 226 2.64 -17.16 -16.87
N PRO A 227 3.09 -18.44 -16.97
CA PRO A 227 2.31 -19.58 -16.47
C PRO A 227 2.00 -19.53 -14.97
N LEU A 228 2.91 -19.00 -14.16
CA LEU A 228 2.75 -18.87 -12.71
C LEU A 228 1.61 -17.90 -12.36
N VAL A 229 1.57 -16.74 -13.01
CA VAL A 229 0.48 -15.74 -12.85
C VAL A 229 -0.87 -16.36 -13.20
N ARG A 230 -0.94 -17.15 -14.29
CA ARG A 230 -2.18 -17.86 -14.66
C ARG A 230 -2.62 -18.87 -13.60
N ALA A 231 -1.68 -19.66 -13.07
CA ALA A 231 -1.97 -20.67 -12.06
C ALA A 231 -2.46 -20.02 -10.76
N GLU A 232 -1.77 -18.97 -10.31
CA GLU A 232 -2.11 -18.22 -9.11
C GLU A 232 -3.50 -17.57 -9.21
N ALA A 233 -3.79 -16.93 -10.35
CA ALA A 233 -5.10 -16.32 -10.58
C ALA A 233 -6.24 -17.35 -10.51
N ILE A 234 -6.03 -18.57 -11.02
CA ILE A 234 -7.02 -19.67 -10.92
C ILE A 234 -7.20 -20.09 -9.46
N LEU A 235 -6.10 -20.26 -8.70
CA LEU A 235 -6.16 -20.65 -7.30
C LEU A 235 -6.92 -19.63 -6.45
N ILE A 236 -6.61 -18.34 -6.62
CA ILE A 236 -7.31 -17.25 -5.92
C ILE A 236 -8.79 -17.22 -6.30
N LEU A 237 -9.13 -17.38 -7.58
CA LEU A 237 -10.53 -17.45 -8.02
C LEU A 237 -11.27 -18.64 -7.39
N CYS A 238 -10.64 -19.81 -7.32
CA CYS A 238 -11.24 -20.98 -6.68
C CYS A 238 -11.47 -20.74 -5.18
N ASP A 239 -10.53 -20.11 -4.48
CA ASP A 239 -10.65 -19.79 -3.06
C ASP A 239 -11.79 -18.77 -2.80
N ILE A 240 -11.84 -17.68 -3.58
CA ILE A 240 -12.90 -16.68 -3.51
C ILE A 240 -14.27 -17.30 -3.77
N LEU A 241 -14.41 -18.08 -4.84
CA LEU A 241 -15.68 -18.70 -5.19
C LEU A 241 -16.15 -19.71 -4.14
N SER A 242 -15.21 -20.42 -3.51
CA SER A 242 -15.52 -21.36 -2.42
C SER A 242 -15.98 -20.63 -1.17
N THR A 243 -15.34 -19.50 -0.84
CA THR A 243 -15.65 -18.69 0.35
C THR A 243 -16.96 -17.91 0.18
N CYS A 244 -17.23 -17.39 -1.02
CA CYS A 244 -18.42 -16.58 -1.32
C CYS A 244 -19.62 -17.39 -1.85
N ALA A 245 -19.54 -18.72 -1.92
CA ALA A 245 -20.53 -19.59 -2.56
C ALA A 245 -21.99 -19.35 -2.12
N ASN A 246 -22.20 -18.95 -0.86
CA ASN A 246 -23.53 -18.74 -0.26
C ASN A 246 -23.99 -17.27 -0.30
N SER A 247 -23.19 -16.36 -0.84
CA SER A 247 -23.44 -14.90 -0.80
C SER A 247 -23.28 -14.23 -2.16
N ILE A 248 -23.35 -15.02 -3.25
CA ILE A 248 -23.20 -14.49 -4.61
C ILE A 248 -24.44 -13.67 -4.97
N PRO A 249 -24.30 -12.39 -5.33
CA PRO A 249 -25.42 -11.59 -5.80
C PRO A 249 -26.06 -12.24 -7.05
N PRO A 250 -27.40 -12.37 -7.12
CA PRO A 250 -28.08 -13.07 -8.22
C PRO A 250 -27.74 -12.53 -9.62
N ASP A 251 -27.47 -11.22 -9.71
CA ASP A 251 -27.19 -10.52 -10.96
C ASP A 251 -25.75 -10.76 -11.48
N GLU A 252 -24.79 -11.09 -10.60
CA GLU A 252 -23.38 -11.26 -10.97
C GLU A 252 -23.04 -12.69 -11.42
N CYS A 253 -23.79 -13.70 -10.95
CA CYS A 253 -23.68 -15.08 -11.40
C CYS A 253 -23.71 -15.22 -12.93
N ARG A 254 -24.55 -14.43 -13.61
CA ARG A 254 -24.70 -14.50 -15.08
C ARG A 254 -23.51 -13.90 -15.83
N LEU A 255 -22.96 -12.79 -15.32
CA LEU A 255 -21.79 -12.13 -15.90
C LEU A 255 -20.54 -13.00 -15.80
N LEU A 256 -20.36 -13.65 -14.65
CA LEU A 256 -19.27 -14.58 -14.43
C LEU A 256 -19.31 -15.79 -15.36
N ILE A 257 -20.46 -16.45 -15.45
CA ILE A 257 -20.63 -17.61 -16.33
C ILE A 257 -20.43 -17.19 -17.79
N ALA A 258 -21.02 -16.10 -18.24
CA ALA A 258 -20.87 -15.63 -19.61
C ALA A 258 -19.41 -15.31 -19.97
N ARG A 259 -18.72 -14.56 -19.11
CA ARG A 259 -17.33 -14.12 -19.34
C ARG A 259 -16.34 -15.28 -19.22
N TRP A 260 -16.54 -16.19 -18.27
CA TRP A 260 -15.72 -17.40 -18.12
C TRP A 260 -15.87 -18.32 -19.33
N THR A 261 -17.10 -18.53 -19.79
CA THR A 261 -17.37 -19.38 -20.96
C THR A 261 -16.73 -18.81 -22.21
N GLN A 262 -16.82 -17.50 -22.41
CA GLN A 262 -16.16 -16.79 -23.52
C GLN A 262 -14.64 -16.92 -23.44
N MET A 263 -14.04 -16.66 -22.27
CA MET A 263 -12.60 -16.71 -22.08
C MET A 263 -12.04 -18.13 -22.28
N MET A 264 -12.75 -19.15 -21.79
CA MET A 264 -12.36 -20.55 -22.02
C MET A 264 -12.44 -20.94 -23.51
N ALA A 265 -13.40 -20.41 -24.25
CA ALA A 265 -13.50 -20.61 -25.69
C ALA A 265 -12.34 -19.94 -26.44
N GLU A 266 -12.00 -18.69 -26.09
CA GLU A 266 -10.86 -17.96 -26.65
C GLU A 266 -9.53 -18.67 -26.37
N GLN A 267 -9.36 -19.18 -25.14
CA GLN A 267 -8.13 -19.87 -24.77
C GLN A 267 -7.99 -21.23 -25.46
N LYS A 268 -9.09 -21.98 -25.64
CA LYS A 268 -9.10 -23.18 -26.49
C LYS A 268 -8.69 -22.86 -27.93
N ARG A 269 -9.19 -21.75 -28.49
CA ARG A 269 -8.82 -21.30 -29.85
C ARG A 269 -7.34 -20.97 -29.95
N ARG A 270 -6.79 -20.18 -29.02
CA ARG A 270 -5.35 -19.83 -28.98
C ARG A 270 -4.46 -21.06 -28.85
N ASN A 271 -4.82 -22.00 -27.98
CA ASN A 271 -4.08 -23.26 -27.83
C ASN A 271 -4.13 -24.13 -29.09
N LYS A 272 -5.27 -24.16 -29.79
CA LYS A 272 -5.42 -24.84 -31.07
C LYS A 272 -4.51 -24.23 -32.14
N GLU A 273 -4.53 -22.91 -32.27
CA GLU A 273 -3.69 -22.16 -33.23
C GLU A 273 -2.19 -22.34 -32.93
N ALA A 274 -1.79 -22.29 -31.66
CA ALA A 274 -0.40 -22.54 -31.26
C ALA A 274 0.04 -23.98 -31.59
N ARG A 275 -0.86 -24.96 -31.41
CA ARG A 275 -0.60 -26.37 -31.75
C ARG A 275 -0.50 -26.59 -33.26
N GLU A 276 -1.33 -25.92 -34.04
CA GLU A 276 -1.28 -25.95 -35.50
C GLU A 276 -0.01 -25.29 -36.04
N ARG A 277 0.40 -24.13 -35.49
CA ARG A 277 1.68 -23.49 -35.83
C ARG A 277 2.88 -24.37 -35.51
N ARG A 278 2.89 -25.04 -34.36
CA ARG A 278 3.95 -26.01 -34.00
C ARG A 278 4.01 -27.20 -34.96
N LYS A 279 2.85 -27.74 -35.36
CA LYS A 279 2.77 -28.82 -36.36
C LYS A 279 3.24 -28.37 -37.75
N ALA A 280 2.91 -27.15 -38.15
CA ALA A 280 3.37 -26.56 -39.41
C ALA A 280 4.89 -26.34 -39.41
N ALA A 281 5.45 -25.82 -38.31
CA ALA A 281 6.90 -25.67 -38.14
C ALA A 281 7.64 -27.02 -38.18
N ALA A 282 7.09 -28.05 -37.52
CA ALA A 282 7.66 -29.40 -37.56
C ALA A 282 7.62 -30.04 -38.97
N LYS A 283 6.61 -29.72 -39.79
CA LYS A 283 6.53 -30.15 -41.20
C LYS A 283 7.51 -29.43 -42.12
N CYS A 284 7.89 -28.19 -41.80
CA CYS A 284 8.86 -27.42 -42.58
C CYS A 284 10.32 -27.75 -42.22
N GLY A 285 10.60 -28.22 -41.00
CA GLY A 285 11.95 -28.58 -40.56
C GLY A 285 12.46 -29.97 -40.99
N GLY A 286 11.62 -30.77 -41.67
CA GLY A 286 11.94 -32.15 -42.09
C GLY A 286 12.31 -32.33 -43.57
N ARG A 287 12.68 -31.26 -44.27
CA ARG A 287 13.23 -31.34 -45.64
C ARG A 287 14.67 -30.86 -45.64
N TYR A 288 15.58 -31.77 -45.29
CA TYR A 288 16.97 -31.77 -45.73
C TYR A 288 17.32 -33.19 -46.14
#